data_AF-W2NA42-F1
#
_entry.id   AF-W2NA42-F1
#
_cell.length_a   1.000
_cell.length_b   1.000
_cell.length_c   1.000
_cell.angle_alpha   90.00
_cell.angle_beta   90.00
_cell.angle_gamma   90.00
#
_symmetry.space_group_name_H-M   'P 1'
#
loop_
_entity.id
_entity.type
_entity.pdbx_description
1 polymer ?
#
loop_
_entity_poly.entity_id
_entity_poly.type
_entity_poly.pdbx_seq_one_letter_code
_entity_poly.pdbx_strand_id
1 'polypeptide(L)'
;MASRGLRVRGLRSWSANREEVRLRFRCTGCGKCCTGKGGRVRVNDREVEELAAATHSSISEFKRKFTRAVEEDVGGQKRTQLVLKQTSDDKQCIFLQGSKCSVYQARPTQCRTFPWWPQHLVSDYDWQLAAADCEGIQVTQEDKQDTIPAYSFDDVMSETILHDIHRSGENFTYDELQQMLRDLKEVEPDFVAQYKAEFFDKFSRRIVYNDDEVTVLDSFFDGAVKPTRSFVINDRLHLTQSEVALIKMPDANSEAEPEFDRSTLALEVHRALCLPLAWLPKRDKPVRIAVLGAGACALPLFLLEHHSSQELGQLDAVEPSSQVNSIAQRCFGVNAAVQRDSRLVIHEKMGEAFLDEQEEDAVLDMLVIDVEAGESCDGVRAPPLGMLDSDFLHTAKRLLVPGGFSQLM
;
A
#
# COMPACT_ATOMS: atom_id res chain seq x y z
N MET A 1 -3.46 -2.21 23.31
CA MET A 1 -3.93 -0.82 23.14
C MET A 1 -4.89 -0.83 21.97
N ALA A 2 -6.18 -0.64 22.23
CA ALA A 2 -7.19 -0.63 21.17
C ALA A 2 -6.82 0.43 20.12
N SER A 3 -6.64 0.01 18.87
CA SER A 3 -6.66 0.90 17.73
C SER A 3 -7.98 1.65 17.80
N ARG A 4 -7.94 2.95 18.16
CA ARG A 4 -9.03 3.84 17.79
C ARG A 4 -9.12 3.70 16.28
N GLY A 5 -10.12 2.94 15.79
CA GLY A 5 -10.42 2.87 14.38
C GLY A 5 -10.44 4.30 13.88
N LEU A 6 -9.51 4.63 12.99
CA LEU A 6 -9.55 5.94 12.34
C LEU A 6 -10.96 5.99 11.74
N ARG A 7 -11.78 6.95 12.17
CA ARG A 7 -12.94 7.35 11.37
C ARG A 7 -12.36 8.09 10.17
N VAL A 8 -11.84 7.29 9.26
CA VAL A 8 -11.39 7.66 7.93
C VAL A 8 -12.65 8.15 7.22
N ARG A 9 -12.68 9.41 6.79
CA ARG A 9 -13.78 9.86 5.93
C ARG A 9 -13.63 9.19 4.57
N GLY A 10 -14.73 9.03 3.83
CA GLY A 10 -14.69 8.57 2.46
C GLY A 10 -13.61 9.28 1.64
N LEU A 11 -12.89 8.50 0.84
CA LEU A 11 -11.81 8.98 -0.01
C LEU A 11 -12.33 9.95 -1.08
N ARG A 12 -11.60 11.04 -1.30
CA ARG A 12 -11.94 12.06 -2.30
C ARG A 12 -10.98 11.98 -3.48
N SER A 13 -11.52 12.16 -4.69
CA SER A 13 -10.68 12.27 -5.87
C SER A 13 -9.99 13.63 -5.87
N TRP A 14 -8.66 13.63 -5.87
CA TRP A 14 -7.87 14.85 -6.07
C TRP A 14 -7.66 15.14 -7.55
N SER A 15 -7.53 14.11 -8.38
CA SER A 15 -7.13 14.24 -9.79
C SER A 15 -8.09 15.09 -10.62
N ALA A 16 -9.37 15.17 -10.24
CA ALA A 16 -10.36 16.00 -10.93
C ALA A 16 -10.26 17.49 -10.58
N ASN A 17 -9.96 17.83 -9.31
CA ASN A 17 -10.06 19.20 -8.78
C ASN A 17 -8.89 19.55 -7.84
N ARG A 18 -7.64 19.35 -8.29
CA ARG A 18 -6.43 19.56 -7.46
C ARG A 18 -6.34 20.98 -6.88
N GLU A 19 -6.87 21.99 -7.58
CA GLU A 19 -6.88 23.39 -7.14
C GLU A 19 -7.78 23.65 -5.93
N GLU A 20 -8.80 22.81 -5.72
CA GLU A 20 -9.75 22.91 -4.62
C GLU A 20 -9.26 22.17 -3.36
N VAL A 21 -8.22 21.34 -3.49
CA VAL A 21 -7.67 20.56 -2.39
C VAL A 21 -7.07 21.50 -1.34
N ARG A 22 -7.42 21.25 -0.08
CA ARG A 22 -6.90 21.95 1.09
C ARG A 22 -6.33 20.94 2.07
N LEU A 23 -5.01 20.89 2.15
CA LEU A 23 -4.25 20.04 3.05
C LEU A 23 -4.23 20.69 4.43
N ARG A 24 -4.79 20.05 5.44
CA ARG A 24 -4.85 20.59 6.81
C ARG A 24 -3.83 19.92 7.71
N PHE A 25 -2.88 20.70 8.20
CA PHE A 25 -1.81 20.18 9.05
C PHE A 25 -1.39 21.17 10.14
N ARG A 26 -1.19 20.65 11.35
CA ARG A 26 -0.47 21.34 12.43
C ARG A 26 0.32 20.34 13.25
N CYS A 27 1.65 20.50 13.30
CA CYS A 27 2.47 19.71 14.20
C CYS A 27 2.04 19.92 15.66
N THR A 28 1.73 18.83 16.36
CA THR A 28 1.36 18.83 17.80
C THR A 28 2.55 18.59 18.73
N GLY A 29 3.74 18.29 18.18
CA GLY A 29 4.91 17.89 18.97
C GLY A 29 4.74 16.52 19.65
N CYS A 30 3.95 15.63 19.05
CA CYS A 30 3.65 14.30 19.60
C CYS A 30 4.80 13.29 19.48
N GLY A 31 5.77 13.53 18.60
CA GLY A 31 6.92 12.64 18.38
C GLY A 31 6.61 11.36 17.58
N LYS A 32 5.37 11.15 17.12
CA LYS A 32 4.97 9.94 16.36
C LYS A 32 5.78 9.74 15.08
N CYS A 33 6.13 10.81 14.36
CA CYS A 33 7.01 10.74 13.19
C CYS A 33 8.46 10.29 13.50
N CYS A 34 8.85 10.25 14.78
CA CYS A 34 10.12 9.71 15.25
C CYS A 34 9.99 8.27 15.75
N THR A 35 8.81 7.66 15.69
CA THR A 35 8.53 6.28 16.11
C THR A 35 8.23 5.38 14.91
N GLY A 36 8.25 4.07 15.11
CA GLY A 36 7.98 3.07 14.07
C GLY A 36 9.16 2.13 13.86
N LYS A 37 8.86 0.85 13.63
CA LYS A 37 9.88 -0.16 13.30
C LYS A 37 10.43 0.08 11.90
N GLY A 38 11.75 -0.03 11.73
CA GLY A 38 12.41 0.15 10.44
C GLY A 38 12.42 1.59 9.90
N GLY A 39 12.14 2.59 10.75
CA GLY A 39 12.21 4.01 10.38
C GLY A 39 13.62 4.42 9.94
N ARG A 40 13.73 5.03 8.75
CA ARG A 40 15.01 5.48 8.16
C ARG A 40 15.01 6.98 7.95
N VAL A 41 15.73 7.69 8.81
CA VAL A 41 16.04 9.11 8.61
C VAL A 41 17.39 9.22 7.93
N ARG A 42 17.40 9.53 6.64
CA ARG A 42 18.61 9.74 5.85
C ARG A 42 19.27 11.05 6.24
N VAL A 43 20.59 11.04 6.28
CA VAL A 43 21.41 12.23 6.53
C VAL A 43 22.57 12.28 5.54
N ASN A 44 22.84 13.46 4.99
CA ASN A 44 24.04 13.70 4.19
C ASN A 44 25.19 14.23 5.07
N ASP A 45 26.34 14.50 4.46
CA ASP A 45 27.53 14.93 5.21
C ASP A 45 27.34 16.33 5.82
N ARG A 46 26.67 17.26 5.13
CA ARG A 46 26.37 18.60 5.66
C ARG A 46 25.44 18.54 6.87
N GLU A 47 24.39 17.74 6.81
CA GLU A 47 23.48 17.54 7.94
C GLU A 47 24.17 16.85 9.12
N VAL A 48 25.11 15.94 8.86
CA VAL A 48 25.95 15.34 9.90
C VAL A 48 26.80 16.39 10.61
N GLU A 49 27.34 17.39 9.89
CA GLU A 49 28.08 18.50 10.50
C GLU A 49 27.20 19.30 11.46
N GLU A 50 25.98 19.67 11.05
CA GLU A 50 25.02 20.40 11.88
C GLU A 50 24.59 19.58 13.12
N LEU A 51 24.30 18.29 12.93
CA LEU A 51 23.90 17.40 14.01
C LEU A 51 25.05 17.12 14.99
N ALA A 52 26.29 17.01 14.50
CA ALA A 52 27.47 16.86 15.35
C ALA A 52 27.69 18.11 16.22
N ALA A 53 27.55 19.30 15.63
CA ALA A 53 27.61 20.56 16.36
C ALA A 53 26.49 20.65 17.43
N ALA A 54 25.25 20.30 17.07
CA ALA A 54 24.11 20.32 17.98
C ALA A 54 24.21 19.31 19.14
N THR A 55 25.01 18.26 18.98
CA THR A 55 25.27 17.23 20.00
C THR A 55 26.62 17.41 20.70
N HIS A 56 27.33 18.51 20.43
CA HIS A 56 28.66 18.81 20.98
C HIS A 56 29.66 17.65 20.78
N SER A 57 29.59 16.98 19.64
CA SER A 57 30.44 15.85 19.27
C SER A 57 31.30 16.19 18.05
N SER A 58 32.44 15.52 17.90
CA SER A 58 33.15 15.54 16.62
C SER A 58 32.35 14.81 15.53
N ILE A 59 32.54 15.16 14.25
CA ILE A 59 31.87 14.49 13.12
C ILE A 59 32.08 12.96 13.16
N SER A 60 33.33 12.51 13.38
CA SER A 60 33.66 11.08 13.45
C SER A 60 33.01 10.38 14.64
N GLU A 61 32.89 11.06 15.78
CA GLU A 61 32.17 10.55 16.94
C GLU A 61 30.66 10.49 16.69
N PHE A 62 30.09 11.51 16.06
CA PHE A 62 28.69 11.56 15.72
C PHE A 62 28.31 10.40 14.80
N LYS A 63 29.05 10.23 13.69
CA LYS A 63 28.83 9.12 12.74
C LYS A 63 28.87 7.76 13.46
N ARG A 64 29.89 7.54 14.28
CA ARG A 64 30.03 6.27 15.03
C ARG A 64 28.88 6.03 16.02
N LYS A 65 28.49 7.05 16.78
CA LYS A 65 27.49 6.92 17.85
C LYS A 65 26.06 6.87 17.30
N PHE A 66 25.71 7.77 16.40
CA PHE A 66 24.32 8.08 16.07
C PHE A 66 23.89 7.68 14.67
N THR A 67 24.79 7.24 13.78
CA THR A 67 24.42 6.84 12.42
C THR A 67 24.80 5.40 12.09
N ARG A 68 24.14 4.84 11.07
CA ARG A 68 24.45 3.53 10.50
C ARG A 68 24.32 3.60 8.99
N ALA A 69 25.10 2.78 8.28
CA ALA A 69 24.97 2.64 6.84
C ALA A 69 23.83 1.66 6.50
N VAL A 70 23.10 1.94 5.43
CA VAL A 70 22.12 1.05 4.81
C VAL A 70 22.41 0.94 3.33
N GLU A 71 22.37 -0.29 2.79
CA GLU A 71 22.29 -0.50 1.36
C GLU A 71 20.84 -0.33 0.92
N GLU A 72 20.61 0.50 -0.09
CA GLU A 72 19.34 0.59 -0.79
C GLU A 72 19.55 0.33 -2.27
N ASP A 73 18.61 -0.40 -2.85
CA ASP A 73 18.51 -0.57 -4.29
C ASP A 73 17.67 0.59 -4.84
N VAL A 74 18.28 1.41 -5.68
CA VAL A 74 17.61 2.50 -6.39
C VAL A 74 17.77 2.23 -7.88
N GLY A 75 16.73 1.63 -8.49
CA GLY A 75 16.71 1.35 -9.92
C GLY A 75 17.74 0.31 -10.39
N GLY A 76 18.02 -0.71 -9.58
CA GLY A 76 19.01 -1.76 -9.86
C GLY A 76 20.44 -1.38 -9.46
N GLN A 77 20.65 -0.19 -8.88
CA GLN A 77 21.93 0.27 -8.37
C GLN A 77 21.94 0.27 -6.85
N LYS A 78 22.86 -0.50 -6.27
CA LYS A 78 23.13 -0.47 -4.83
C LYS A 78 23.81 0.85 -4.46
N ARG A 79 23.14 1.65 -3.64
CA ARG A 79 23.70 2.85 -3.02
C ARG A 79 23.80 2.65 -1.52
N THR A 80 24.94 3.02 -0.95
CA THR A 80 25.09 3.08 0.51
C THR A 80 24.66 4.45 0.99
N GLN A 81 23.67 4.50 1.87
CA GLN A 81 23.19 5.74 2.48
C GLN A 81 23.42 5.72 3.99
N LEU A 82 23.68 6.90 4.55
CA LEU A 82 23.81 7.07 5.98
C LEU A 82 22.45 7.42 6.58
N VAL A 83 22.03 6.69 7.60
CA VAL A 83 20.79 6.96 8.33
C VAL A 83 21.05 7.13 9.81
N LEU A 84 20.19 7.88 10.50
CA LEU A 84 20.19 7.92 11.96
C LEU A 84 19.84 6.55 12.53
N LYS A 85 20.49 6.18 13.63
CA LYS A 85 20.16 4.95 14.37
C LYS A 85 18.80 5.08 15.03
N GLN A 86 18.15 3.92 15.18
CA GLN A 86 17.01 3.76 16.06
C GLN A 86 17.50 3.30 17.45
N THR A 87 16.59 3.24 18.42
CA THR A 87 16.80 2.58 19.71
C THR A 87 17.14 1.11 19.51
N SER A 88 17.71 0.45 20.54
CA SER A 88 18.13 -0.95 20.45
C SER A 88 17.00 -1.93 20.14
N ASP A 89 15.74 -1.56 20.42
CA ASP A 89 14.54 -2.33 20.09
C ASP A 89 13.91 -1.93 18.73
N ASP A 90 14.58 -1.05 17.99
CA ASP A 90 14.20 -0.53 16.67
C ASP A 90 12.85 0.21 16.63
N LYS A 91 12.36 0.71 17.78
CA LYS A 91 11.01 1.33 17.83
C LYS A 91 10.96 2.83 17.61
N GLN A 92 12.07 3.55 17.80
CA GLN A 92 12.10 5.00 17.65
C GLN A 92 13.49 5.53 17.30
N CYS A 93 13.56 6.74 16.75
CA CYS A 93 14.81 7.46 16.50
C CYS A 93 15.61 7.66 17.79
N ILE A 94 16.94 7.54 17.72
CA ILE A 94 17.85 7.70 18.87
C ILE A 94 17.77 9.08 19.55
N PHE A 95 17.28 10.10 18.84
CA PHE A 95 17.12 11.47 19.37
C PHE A 95 15.72 11.75 19.94
N LEU A 96 14.80 10.77 19.96
CA LEU A 96 13.50 10.96 20.59
C LEU A 96 13.64 10.84 22.12
N GLN A 97 13.33 11.93 22.83
CA GLN A 97 13.28 11.99 24.29
C GLN A 97 11.86 12.33 24.75
N GLY A 98 11.16 11.36 25.34
CA GLY A 98 9.72 11.49 25.56
C GLY A 98 9.00 11.68 24.22
N SER A 99 8.27 12.79 24.06
CA SER A 99 7.61 13.16 22.79
C SER A 99 8.39 14.18 21.96
N LYS A 100 9.62 14.55 22.36
CA LYS A 100 10.37 15.66 21.75
C LYS A 100 11.69 15.17 21.15
N CYS A 101 12.02 15.69 19.99
CA CYS A 101 13.34 15.49 19.39
C CYS A 101 14.39 16.33 20.15
N SER A 102 15.43 15.68 20.67
CA SER A 102 16.52 16.36 21.40
C SER A 102 17.38 17.26 20.53
N VAL A 103 17.32 17.09 19.20
CA VAL A 103 18.03 17.90 18.19
C VAL A 103 17.04 18.66 17.29
N TYR A 104 15.91 19.12 17.83
CA TYR A 104 14.80 19.68 17.04
C TYR A 104 15.21 20.81 16.08
N GLN A 105 16.16 21.66 16.46
CA GLN A 105 16.66 22.74 15.61
C GLN A 105 17.63 22.26 14.52
N ALA A 106 18.33 21.15 14.74
CA ALA A 106 19.24 20.54 13.75
C ALA A 106 18.58 19.37 13.00
N ARG A 107 17.25 19.34 12.93
CA ARG A 107 16.54 18.29 12.19
C ARG A 107 17.00 18.28 10.73
N PRO A 108 17.31 17.10 10.17
CA PRO A 108 17.64 16.99 8.75
C PRO A 108 16.42 17.33 7.88
N THR A 109 16.67 17.60 6.61
CA THR A 109 15.68 18.00 5.59
C THR A 109 14.49 17.06 5.57
N GLN A 110 14.72 15.74 5.55
CA GLN A 110 13.65 14.73 5.63
C GLN A 110 12.71 14.95 6.83
N CYS A 111 13.25 15.27 8.01
CA CYS A 111 12.44 15.51 9.21
C CYS A 111 11.77 16.89 9.25
N ARG A 112 12.32 17.88 8.54
CA ARG A 112 11.77 19.24 8.46
C ARG A 112 10.63 19.35 7.45
N THR A 113 10.74 18.64 6.32
CA THR A 113 9.74 18.65 5.23
C THR A 113 8.51 17.79 5.53
N PHE A 114 8.49 17.01 6.62
CA PHE A 114 7.30 16.24 7.00
C PHE A 114 6.14 17.16 7.41
N PRO A 115 4.89 16.96 6.92
CA PRO A 115 4.40 15.81 6.15
C PRO A 115 4.32 16.05 4.63
N TRP A 116 4.99 17.07 4.10
CA TRP A 116 4.94 17.48 2.69
C TRP A 116 5.82 16.64 1.77
N TRP A 117 5.97 15.35 2.09
CA TRP A 117 6.71 14.43 1.25
C TRP A 117 5.88 14.06 0.02
N PRO A 118 6.50 13.89 -1.17
CA PRO A 118 5.76 13.61 -2.41
C PRO A 118 4.82 12.42 -2.28
N GLN A 119 5.24 11.34 -1.59
CA GLN A 119 4.39 10.17 -1.37
C GLN A 119 3.08 10.46 -0.61
N HIS A 120 3.01 11.48 0.24
CA HIS A 120 1.76 11.84 0.93
C HIS A 120 0.84 12.72 0.07
N LEU A 121 1.37 13.26 -1.02
CA LEU A 121 0.73 14.28 -1.85
C LEU A 121 0.21 13.74 -3.20
N VAL A 122 0.35 12.43 -3.43
CA VAL A 122 -0.14 11.79 -4.66
C VAL A 122 -1.66 11.79 -4.71
N SER A 123 -2.33 11.46 -3.60
CA SER A 123 -3.79 11.43 -3.52
C SER A 123 -4.33 11.54 -2.10
N ASP A 124 -5.65 11.67 -1.98
CA ASP A 124 -6.34 11.66 -0.69
C ASP A 124 -6.10 10.37 0.10
N TYR A 125 -5.94 9.25 -0.60
CA TYR A 125 -5.61 7.97 0.00
C TYR A 125 -4.25 8.04 0.71
N ASP A 126 -3.24 8.60 0.05
CA ASP A 126 -1.90 8.70 0.62
C ASP A 126 -1.85 9.72 1.77
N TRP A 127 -2.62 10.80 1.68
CA TRP A 127 -2.78 11.77 2.77
C TRP A 127 -3.46 11.17 4.00
N GLN A 128 -4.50 10.36 3.80
CA GLN A 128 -5.19 9.67 4.89
C GLN A 128 -4.33 8.56 5.52
N LEU A 129 -3.52 7.86 4.72
CA LEU A 129 -2.49 6.95 5.23
C LEU A 129 -1.49 7.68 6.13
N ALA A 130 -0.96 8.83 5.68
CA ALA A 130 -0.05 9.63 6.48
C ALA A 130 -0.71 10.11 7.80
N ALA A 131 -2.02 10.37 7.79
CA ALA A 131 -2.77 10.76 8.97
C ALA A 131 -2.88 9.65 10.03
N ALA A 132 -2.80 8.38 9.64
CA ALA A 132 -2.75 7.27 10.59
C ALA A 132 -1.51 7.35 11.49
N ASP A 133 -0.39 7.83 10.95
CA ASP A 133 0.87 7.99 11.66
C ASP A 133 1.07 9.39 12.25
N CYS A 134 0.21 10.36 11.88
CA CYS A 134 0.30 11.74 12.36
C CYS A 134 -1.06 12.35 12.68
N GLU A 135 -1.33 12.52 13.97
CA GLU A 135 -2.54 13.20 14.47
C GLU A 135 -2.62 14.70 14.10
N GLY A 136 -1.51 15.28 13.66
CA GLY A 136 -1.47 16.65 13.18
C GLY A 136 -2.07 16.82 11.79
N ILE A 137 -2.17 15.73 11.02
CA ILE A 137 -2.83 15.71 9.72
C ILE A 137 -4.33 15.53 9.96
N GLN A 138 -5.13 16.50 9.49
CA GLN A 138 -6.56 16.44 9.64
C GLN A 138 -7.24 15.96 8.38
N VAL A 139 -8.02 14.89 8.54
CA VAL A 139 -8.78 14.28 7.46
C VAL A 139 -10.28 14.51 7.63
N THR A 140 -10.81 14.77 8.82
CA THR A 140 -12.26 14.95 9.04
C THR A 140 -12.73 16.38 8.77
N GLN A 141 -13.93 16.53 8.19
CA GLN A 141 -14.68 17.80 8.13
C GLN A 141 -15.60 17.96 9.35
N GLU A 142 -15.13 17.68 10.56
CA GLU A 142 -15.87 18.16 11.72
C GLU A 142 -15.59 19.66 11.87
N ASP A 143 -16.67 20.46 11.94
CA ASP A 143 -16.70 21.91 12.14
C ASP A 143 -16.15 22.35 13.51
N LYS A 144 -15.02 21.77 13.93
CA LYS A 144 -14.26 22.22 15.10
C LYS A 144 -13.05 23.02 14.66
N GLN A 145 -13.36 24.30 14.51
CA GLN A 145 -12.52 25.49 14.67
C GLN A 145 -11.56 25.84 13.53
N ASP A 146 -11.72 27.08 13.05
CA ASP A 146 -10.86 27.97 12.24
C ASP A 146 -9.38 28.07 12.64
N THR A 147 -8.87 27.16 13.47
CA THR A 147 -7.56 27.27 14.07
C THR A 147 -6.48 26.55 13.29
N ILE A 148 -6.75 25.50 12.50
CA ILE A 148 -5.69 24.71 11.84
C ILE A 148 -5.41 25.23 10.43
N PRO A 149 -4.13 25.49 10.08
CA PRO A 149 -3.78 26.01 8.77
C PRO A 149 -4.20 25.05 7.66
N ALA A 150 -4.69 25.64 6.58
CA ALA A 150 -5.00 24.94 5.34
C ALA A 150 -4.00 25.39 4.28
N TYR A 151 -3.42 24.44 3.58
CA TYR A 151 -2.42 24.65 2.55
C TYR A 151 -2.96 24.17 1.20
N SER A 152 -2.72 24.95 0.15
CA SER A 152 -2.81 24.51 -1.24
C SER A 152 -1.57 23.70 -1.62
N PHE A 153 -1.58 23.07 -2.81
CA PHE A 153 -0.36 22.48 -3.34
C PHE A 153 0.74 23.53 -3.53
N ASP A 154 0.40 24.71 -4.04
CA ASP A 154 1.37 25.80 -4.25
C ASP A 154 2.10 26.22 -2.97
N ASP A 155 1.39 26.19 -1.83
CA ASP A 155 2.00 26.50 -0.52
C ASP A 155 3.05 25.48 -0.08
N VAL A 156 2.92 24.21 -0.51
CA VAL A 156 3.73 23.09 0.01
C VAL A 156 4.76 22.55 -0.98
N MET A 157 4.66 22.91 -2.28
CA MET A 157 5.59 22.41 -3.30
C MET A 157 7.06 22.72 -3.00
N SER A 158 7.35 23.85 -2.35
CA SER A 158 8.73 24.18 -1.97
C SER A 158 9.31 23.13 -1.02
N GLU A 159 8.54 22.68 -0.03
CA GLU A 159 8.95 21.62 0.91
C GLU A 159 9.07 20.26 0.22
N THR A 160 8.22 20.01 -0.77
CA THR A 160 8.25 18.78 -1.58
C THR A 160 9.53 18.71 -2.43
N ILE A 161 9.87 19.80 -3.11
CA ILE A 161 11.10 19.94 -3.91
C ILE A 161 12.34 19.71 -3.04
N LEU A 162 12.38 20.33 -1.86
CA LEU A 162 13.47 20.15 -0.91
C LEU A 162 13.64 18.70 -0.48
N HIS A 163 12.51 18.01 -0.22
CA HIS A 163 12.53 16.59 0.11
C HIS A 163 13.12 15.76 -1.04
N ASP A 164 12.73 16.03 -2.28
CA ASP A 164 13.19 15.29 -3.44
C ASP A 164 14.68 15.50 -3.74
N ILE A 165 15.17 16.75 -3.65
CA ILE A 165 16.59 17.06 -3.78
C ILE A 165 17.40 16.35 -2.67
N HIS A 166 16.89 16.33 -1.44
CA HIS A 166 17.54 15.59 -0.37
C HIS A 166 17.57 14.08 -0.64
N ARG A 167 16.44 13.54 -1.11
CA ARG A 167 16.28 12.11 -1.41
C ARG A 167 17.14 11.64 -2.58
N SER A 168 17.44 12.51 -3.56
CA SER A 168 18.33 12.18 -4.68
C SER A 168 19.79 11.97 -4.25
N GLY A 169 20.14 12.41 -3.04
CA GLY A 169 21.46 12.25 -2.43
C GLY A 169 22.34 13.50 -2.50
N GLU A 170 21.77 14.66 -2.84
CA GLU A 170 22.50 15.92 -2.85
C GLU A 170 22.96 16.31 -1.43
N ASN A 171 24.13 16.94 -1.36
CA ASN A 171 24.83 17.21 -0.10
C ASN A 171 24.62 18.65 0.36
N PHE A 172 23.39 18.98 0.76
CA PHE A 172 22.99 20.29 1.27
C PHE A 172 22.18 20.18 2.56
N THR A 173 22.25 21.19 3.41
CA THR A 173 21.33 21.31 4.56
C THR A 173 19.98 21.87 4.10
N TYR A 174 18.97 21.75 4.96
CA TYR A 174 17.65 22.31 4.68
C TYR A 174 17.71 23.82 4.40
N ASP A 175 18.48 24.56 5.19
CA ASP A 175 18.55 26.02 5.07
C ASP A 175 19.31 26.44 3.78
N GLU A 176 20.31 25.65 3.36
CA GLU A 176 20.98 25.81 2.07
C GLU A 176 20.02 25.57 0.90
N LEU A 177 19.25 24.48 0.93
CA LEU A 177 18.26 24.18 -0.11
C LEU A 177 17.16 25.24 -0.18
N GLN A 178 16.70 25.75 0.96
CA GLN A 178 15.76 26.87 1.02
C GLN A 178 16.33 28.12 0.33
N GLN A 179 17.61 28.43 0.54
CA GLN A 179 18.27 29.56 -0.13
C GLN A 179 18.38 29.32 -1.63
N MET A 180 18.86 28.15 -2.04
CA MET A 180 18.99 27.80 -3.46
C MET A 180 17.65 27.88 -4.20
N LEU A 181 16.57 27.39 -3.58
CA LEU A 181 15.23 27.47 -4.18
C LEU A 181 14.72 28.92 -4.26
N ARG A 182 15.06 29.79 -3.30
CA ARG A 182 14.75 31.22 -3.40
C ARG A 182 15.48 31.86 -4.58
N ASP A 183 16.79 31.64 -4.68
CA ASP A 183 17.62 32.18 -5.76
C ASP A 183 17.13 31.67 -7.13
N LEU A 184 16.75 30.38 -7.21
CA LEU A 184 16.19 29.78 -8.42
C LEU A 184 14.87 30.43 -8.84
N LYS A 185 13.98 30.75 -7.89
CA LYS A 185 12.71 31.44 -8.21
C LYS A 185 12.90 32.85 -8.75
N GLU A 186 14.04 33.51 -8.47
CA GLU A 186 14.34 34.84 -9.03
C GLU A 186 14.73 34.75 -10.51
N VAL A 187 15.41 33.68 -10.90
CA VAL A 187 15.87 33.47 -12.30
C VAL A 187 14.89 32.66 -13.15
N GLU A 188 14.14 31.74 -12.52
CA GLU A 188 13.14 30.86 -13.13
C GLU A 188 11.84 30.87 -12.30
N PRO A 189 11.00 31.92 -12.42
CA PRO A 189 9.79 32.08 -11.61
C PRO A 189 8.79 30.92 -11.73
N ASP A 190 8.77 30.25 -12.88
CA ASP A 190 7.84 29.16 -13.18
C ASP A 190 8.33 27.78 -12.70
N PHE A 191 9.56 27.68 -12.17
CA PHE A 191 10.17 26.40 -11.80
C PHE A 191 9.28 25.54 -10.89
N VAL A 192 8.70 26.15 -9.84
CA VAL A 192 7.83 25.42 -8.91
C VAL A 192 6.52 24.98 -9.57
N ALA A 193 5.96 25.81 -10.45
CA ALA A 193 4.75 25.46 -11.19
C ALA A 193 5.00 24.30 -12.17
N GLN A 194 6.15 24.31 -12.83
CA GLN A 194 6.59 23.23 -13.73
C GLN A 194 6.82 21.93 -12.96
N TYR A 195 7.54 21.96 -11.84
CA TYR A 195 7.72 20.80 -10.98
C TYR A 195 6.37 20.24 -10.49
N LYS A 196 5.44 21.11 -10.09
CA LYS A 196 4.09 20.71 -9.68
C LYS A 196 3.34 19.99 -10.80
N ALA A 197 3.40 20.51 -12.02
CA ALA A 197 2.77 19.90 -13.19
C ALA A 197 3.38 18.52 -13.51
N GLU A 198 4.72 18.41 -13.46
CA GLU A 198 5.43 17.17 -13.68
C GLU A 198 5.12 16.12 -12.60
N PHE A 199 5.11 16.52 -11.32
CA PHE A 199 4.73 15.66 -10.20
C PHE A 199 3.34 15.04 -10.43
N PHE A 200 2.40 15.85 -10.91
CA PHE A 200 1.02 15.44 -11.16
C PHE A 200 0.80 14.56 -12.39
N ASP A 201 1.71 14.62 -13.36
CA ASP A 201 1.75 13.77 -14.55
C ASP A 201 2.41 12.42 -14.22
N LYS A 202 3.52 12.46 -13.48
CA LYS A 202 4.29 11.28 -13.09
C LYS A 202 3.62 10.43 -12.01
N PHE A 203 2.88 11.06 -11.11
CA PHE A 203 2.27 10.38 -9.97
C PHE A 203 0.79 10.67 -9.93
N SER A 204 0.00 9.65 -10.21
CA SER A 204 -1.46 9.74 -10.15
C SER A 204 -2.06 8.51 -9.50
N ARG A 205 -3.08 8.76 -8.69
CA ARG A 205 -3.98 7.72 -8.18
C ARG A 205 -5.40 8.23 -8.35
N ARG A 206 -6.22 7.48 -9.07
CA ARG A 206 -7.60 7.82 -9.41
C ARG A 206 -8.55 6.84 -8.74
N ILE A 207 -9.58 7.38 -8.09
CA ILE A 207 -10.70 6.59 -7.57
C ILE A 207 -11.54 6.10 -8.75
N VAL A 208 -11.66 4.79 -8.89
CA VAL A 208 -12.52 4.10 -9.87
C VAL A 208 -13.89 3.83 -9.27
N TYR A 209 -13.90 3.45 -7.99
CA TYR A 209 -15.08 3.15 -7.21
C TYR A 209 -14.80 3.48 -5.74
N ASN A 210 -15.80 3.98 -5.02
CA ASN A 210 -15.71 4.24 -3.59
C ASN A 210 -17.12 4.24 -2.97
N ASP A 211 -17.22 3.71 -1.77
CA ASP A 211 -18.37 3.85 -0.86
C ASP A 211 -17.88 3.97 0.59
N ASP A 212 -18.75 3.71 1.57
CA ASP A 212 -18.38 3.84 2.98
C ASP A 212 -17.38 2.78 3.46
N GLU A 213 -17.35 1.59 2.83
CA GLU A 213 -16.58 0.43 3.28
C GLU A 213 -15.33 0.18 2.44
N VAL A 214 -15.37 0.44 1.14
CA VAL A 214 -14.31 0.02 0.21
C VAL A 214 -13.98 1.04 -0.87
N THR A 215 -12.77 0.95 -1.40
CA THR A 215 -12.30 1.81 -2.51
C THR A 215 -11.53 0.98 -3.54
N VAL A 216 -11.73 1.31 -4.83
CA VAL A 216 -10.94 0.83 -5.96
C VAL A 216 -10.15 1.97 -6.58
N LEU A 217 -8.86 1.76 -6.78
CA LEU A 217 -7.90 2.80 -7.18
C LEU A 217 -7.10 2.34 -8.40
N ASP A 218 -7.09 3.15 -9.46
CA ASP A 218 -6.09 3.05 -10.52
C ASP A 218 -4.88 3.87 -10.11
N SER A 219 -3.69 3.30 -10.19
CA SER A 219 -2.44 3.96 -9.82
C SER A 219 -1.44 3.95 -10.96
N PHE A 220 -0.80 5.09 -11.18
CA PHE A 220 0.31 5.27 -12.11
C PHE A 220 1.42 6.04 -11.42
N PHE A 221 2.61 5.44 -11.43
CA PHE A 221 3.82 6.05 -10.92
C PHE A 221 4.89 5.92 -12.00
N ASP A 222 5.45 7.04 -12.45
CA ASP A 222 6.52 7.05 -13.43
C ASP A 222 7.72 6.22 -12.93
N GLY A 223 8.31 5.44 -13.83
CA GLY A 223 9.32 4.43 -13.50
C GLY A 223 8.78 3.10 -12.96
N ALA A 224 7.48 2.96 -12.67
CA ALA A 224 6.87 1.65 -12.46
C ALA A 224 6.72 0.89 -13.79
N VAL A 225 6.78 -0.44 -13.74
CA VAL A 225 6.71 -1.29 -14.95
C VAL A 225 5.34 -1.16 -15.64
N LYS A 226 4.25 -1.09 -14.86
CA LYS A 226 2.87 -0.98 -15.35
C LYS A 226 1.99 -0.22 -14.34
N PRO A 227 0.95 0.49 -14.78
CA PRO A 227 -0.11 0.95 -13.90
C PRO A 227 -0.85 -0.22 -13.27
N THR A 228 -1.51 0.00 -12.13
CA THR A 228 -2.23 -1.05 -11.40
C THR A 228 -3.62 -0.60 -11.01
N ARG A 229 -4.55 -1.56 -10.90
CA ARG A 229 -5.83 -1.40 -10.23
C ARG A 229 -5.81 -2.17 -8.91
N SER A 230 -6.10 -1.47 -7.83
CA SER A 230 -6.11 -2.03 -6.47
C SER A 230 -7.48 -1.89 -5.81
N PHE A 231 -7.81 -2.85 -4.96
CA PHE A 231 -8.97 -2.85 -4.08
C PHE A 231 -8.50 -2.80 -2.63
N VAL A 232 -9.07 -1.88 -1.84
CA VAL A 232 -8.75 -1.64 -0.43
C VAL A 232 -10.02 -1.51 0.39
N ILE A 233 -9.95 -1.88 1.67
CA ILE A 233 -11.02 -1.65 2.65
C ILE A 233 -10.68 -0.38 3.43
N ASN A 234 -11.66 0.52 3.58
CA ASN A 234 -11.49 1.90 4.03
C ASN A 234 -10.99 2.02 5.48
N ASP A 235 -11.29 1.04 6.35
CA ASP A 235 -10.80 1.02 7.74
C ASP A 235 -9.33 0.58 7.87
N ARG A 236 -8.76 0.02 6.78
CA ARG A 236 -7.40 -0.52 6.73
C ARG A 236 -6.74 -0.22 5.39
N LEU A 237 -6.73 1.06 5.01
CA LEU A 237 -6.11 1.54 3.77
C LEU A 237 -4.68 1.03 3.54
N HIS A 238 -3.90 0.75 4.59
CA HIS A 238 -2.54 0.23 4.47
C HIS A 238 -2.44 -1.20 3.91
N LEU A 239 -3.57 -1.90 3.79
CA LEU A 239 -3.66 -3.29 3.36
C LEU A 239 -4.44 -3.42 2.05
N THR A 240 -3.69 -3.48 0.94
CA THR A 240 -4.23 -3.83 -0.37
C THR A 240 -4.77 -5.26 -0.36
N GLN A 241 -6.07 -5.41 -0.63
CA GLN A 241 -6.77 -6.70 -0.62
C GLN A 241 -6.64 -7.45 -1.95
N SER A 242 -6.58 -6.71 -3.06
CA SER A 242 -6.34 -7.27 -4.38
C SER A 242 -5.69 -6.24 -5.28
N GLU A 243 -4.80 -6.68 -6.16
CA GLU A 243 -4.14 -5.80 -7.13
C GLU A 243 -3.88 -6.53 -8.44
N VAL A 244 -4.15 -5.85 -9.55
CA VAL A 244 -3.93 -6.36 -10.91
C VAL A 244 -3.23 -5.29 -11.74
N ALA A 245 -2.29 -5.71 -12.58
CA ALA A 245 -1.64 -4.80 -13.51
C ALA A 245 -2.60 -4.42 -14.65
N LEU A 246 -2.46 -3.20 -15.16
CA LEU A 246 -3.19 -2.69 -16.31
C LEU A 246 -2.21 -2.57 -17.47
N ILE A 247 -2.67 -2.78 -18.70
CA ILE A 247 -1.85 -2.60 -19.90
C ILE A 247 -1.46 -1.12 -20.07
N LYS A 248 -2.39 -0.21 -19.73
CA LYS A 248 -2.20 1.24 -19.72
C LYS A 248 -3.20 1.87 -18.75
N MET A 249 -2.96 3.13 -18.39
CA MET A 249 -3.94 3.89 -17.61
C MET A 249 -5.25 4.06 -18.39
N PRO A 250 -6.41 3.73 -17.80
CA PRO A 250 -7.70 3.91 -18.49
C PRO A 250 -8.03 5.40 -18.64
N ASP A 251 -8.69 5.79 -19.73
CA ASP A 251 -9.20 7.15 -19.89
C ASP A 251 -10.25 7.44 -18.81
N ALA A 252 -10.14 8.59 -18.14
CA ALA A 252 -11.05 8.99 -17.06
C ALA A 252 -12.49 9.18 -17.53
N ASN A 253 -12.70 9.45 -18.83
CA ASN A 253 -14.03 9.68 -19.40
C ASN A 253 -14.61 8.44 -20.10
N SER A 254 -13.89 7.32 -20.08
CA SER A 254 -14.32 6.09 -20.74
C SER A 254 -15.01 5.14 -19.76
N GLU A 255 -16.21 4.71 -20.11
CA GLU A 255 -16.93 3.63 -19.41
C GLU A 255 -16.50 2.23 -19.89
N ALA A 256 -15.55 2.15 -20.84
CA ALA A 256 -15.06 0.87 -21.34
C ALA A 256 -14.24 0.15 -20.26
N GLU A 257 -14.42 -1.17 -20.19
CA GLU A 257 -13.61 -2.02 -19.33
C GLU A 257 -12.13 -1.90 -19.72
N PRO A 258 -11.21 -1.69 -18.76
CA PRO A 258 -9.82 -1.54 -19.08
C PRO A 258 -9.18 -2.89 -19.46
N GLU A 259 -8.08 -2.80 -20.19
CA GLU A 259 -7.26 -3.96 -20.50
C GLU A 259 -6.38 -4.32 -19.30
N PHE A 260 -6.66 -5.48 -18.71
CA PHE A 260 -5.89 -6.02 -17.60
C PHE A 260 -4.73 -6.87 -18.10
N ASP A 261 -3.57 -6.71 -17.47
CA ASP A 261 -2.45 -7.62 -17.63
C ASP A 261 -2.45 -8.64 -16.48
N ARG A 262 -2.80 -9.88 -16.80
CA ARG A 262 -2.71 -10.98 -15.83
C ARG A 262 -1.52 -11.90 -16.07
N SER A 263 -0.54 -11.51 -16.88
CA SER A 263 0.69 -12.32 -17.07
C SER A 263 1.50 -12.51 -15.77
N THR A 264 1.21 -11.73 -14.74
CA THR A 264 1.80 -11.87 -13.41
C THR A 264 0.81 -11.45 -12.32
N LEU A 265 1.04 -11.95 -11.11
CA LEU A 265 0.33 -11.51 -9.91
C LEU A 265 1.07 -10.33 -9.28
N ALA A 266 0.36 -9.26 -8.92
CA ALA A 266 0.97 -8.08 -8.29
C ALA A 266 1.40 -8.37 -6.84
N LEU A 267 0.57 -9.10 -6.08
CA LEU A 267 0.82 -9.40 -4.69
C LEU A 267 1.72 -10.64 -4.53
N GLU A 268 2.76 -10.53 -3.69
CA GLU A 268 3.67 -11.64 -3.40
C GLU A 268 2.96 -12.81 -2.73
N VAL A 269 1.96 -12.53 -1.87
CA VAL A 269 1.14 -13.56 -1.23
C VAL A 269 0.39 -14.41 -2.26
N HIS A 270 -0.22 -13.78 -3.28
CA HIS A 270 -0.88 -14.51 -4.36
C HIS A 270 0.11 -15.38 -5.15
N ARG A 271 1.33 -14.89 -5.39
CA ARG A 271 2.40 -15.70 -6.02
C ARG A 271 2.75 -16.93 -5.17
N ALA A 272 2.84 -16.76 -3.85
CA ALA A 272 3.13 -17.84 -2.92
C ALA A 272 1.99 -18.87 -2.89
N LEU A 273 0.73 -18.42 -2.90
CA LEU A 273 -0.47 -19.27 -2.93
C LEU A 273 -0.55 -20.16 -4.19
N CYS A 274 0.09 -19.76 -5.29
CA CYS A 274 0.19 -20.57 -6.51
C CYS A 274 1.26 -21.68 -6.45
N LEU A 275 2.24 -21.61 -5.55
CA LEU A 275 3.37 -22.56 -5.52
C LEU A 275 2.96 -24.03 -5.44
N PRO A 276 1.93 -24.43 -4.65
CA PRO A 276 1.51 -25.83 -4.57
C PRO A 276 1.04 -26.44 -5.89
N LEU A 277 0.61 -25.64 -6.87
CA LEU A 277 0.21 -26.13 -8.19
C LEU A 277 1.36 -26.86 -8.89
N ALA A 278 2.60 -26.46 -8.66
CA ALA A 278 3.78 -27.13 -9.20
C ALA A 278 4.04 -28.52 -8.60
N TRP A 279 3.44 -28.83 -7.45
CA TRP A 279 3.56 -30.11 -6.76
C TRP A 279 2.34 -31.01 -6.91
N LEU A 280 1.28 -30.53 -7.58
CA LEU A 280 0.14 -31.38 -7.88
C LEU A 280 0.61 -32.59 -8.72
N PRO A 281 0.25 -33.82 -8.30
CA PRO A 281 0.55 -34.99 -9.10
C PRO A 281 -0.16 -34.89 -10.45
N LYS A 282 0.43 -35.46 -11.50
CA LYS A 282 -0.26 -35.55 -12.80
C LYS A 282 -1.61 -36.22 -12.62
N ARG A 283 -2.67 -35.55 -13.08
CA ARG A 283 -4.04 -36.06 -13.06
C ARG A 283 -4.47 -36.49 -14.46
N ASP A 284 -5.27 -37.54 -14.53
CA ASP A 284 -5.91 -37.97 -15.78
C ASP A 284 -7.12 -37.08 -16.15
N LYS A 285 -7.63 -36.31 -15.18
CA LYS A 285 -8.74 -35.38 -15.34
C LYS A 285 -8.26 -33.95 -15.04
N PRO A 286 -8.88 -32.93 -15.68
CA PRO A 286 -8.63 -31.54 -15.31
C PRO A 286 -8.89 -31.31 -13.82
N VAL A 287 -8.04 -30.51 -13.17
CA VAL A 287 -8.09 -30.28 -11.72
C VAL A 287 -9.28 -29.40 -11.35
N ARG A 288 -9.77 -29.55 -10.12
CA ARG A 288 -10.75 -28.63 -9.51
C ARG A 288 -10.11 -27.86 -8.36
N ILE A 289 -10.22 -26.54 -8.42
CA ILE A 289 -9.63 -25.62 -7.44
C ILE A 289 -10.74 -24.80 -6.80
N ALA A 290 -10.71 -24.65 -5.48
CA ALA A 290 -11.53 -23.66 -4.77
C ALA A 290 -10.64 -22.60 -4.11
N VAL A 291 -11.02 -21.33 -4.21
CA VAL A 291 -10.37 -20.19 -3.56
C VAL A 291 -11.38 -19.54 -2.62
N LEU A 292 -11.17 -19.71 -1.31
CA LEU A 292 -11.96 -19.06 -0.27
C LEU A 292 -11.36 -17.67 0.00
N GLY A 293 -12.18 -16.64 0.02
CA GLY A 293 -11.71 -15.25 0.09
C GLY A 293 -11.23 -14.76 -1.27
N ALA A 294 -12.05 -14.94 -2.30
CA ALA A 294 -11.65 -14.58 -3.67
C ALA A 294 -11.41 -13.07 -3.86
N GLY A 295 -11.94 -12.22 -2.97
CA GLY A 295 -11.76 -10.77 -3.02
C GLY A 295 -12.18 -10.21 -4.39
N ALA A 296 -11.34 -9.37 -4.99
CA ALA A 296 -11.59 -8.84 -6.33
C ALA A 296 -11.28 -9.84 -7.47
N CYS A 297 -11.12 -11.13 -7.15
CA CYS A 297 -10.81 -12.23 -8.06
C CYS A 297 -9.47 -12.11 -8.81
N ALA A 298 -8.48 -11.40 -8.26
CA ALA A 298 -7.15 -11.29 -8.88
C ALA A 298 -6.49 -12.68 -9.07
N LEU A 299 -6.45 -13.49 -8.01
CA LEU A 299 -5.90 -14.85 -8.04
C LEU A 299 -6.73 -15.81 -8.92
N PRO A 300 -8.07 -15.93 -8.76
CA PRO A 300 -8.87 -16.77 -9.64
C PRO A 300 -8.73 -16.44 -11.13
N LEU A 301 -8.78 -15.16 -11.51
CA LEU A 301 -8.64 -14.79 -12.93
C LEU A 301 -7.23 -15.06 -13.47
N PHE A 302 -6.20 -14.93 -12.65
CA PHE A 302 -4.85 -15.35 -13.02
C PHE A 302 -4.80 -16.85 -13.34
N LEU A 303 -5.33 -17.70 -12.46
CA LEU A 303 -5.36 -19.16 -12.65
C LEU A 303 -6.16 -19.55 -13.90
N LEU A 304 -7.30 -18.89 -14.13
CA LEU A 304 -8.14 -19.14 -15.30
C LEU A 304 -7.41 -18.87 -16.63
N GLU A 305 -6.60 -17.81 -16.69
CA GLU A 305 -5.83 -17.44 -17.88
C GLU A 305 -4.58 -18.30 -18.09
N HIS A 306 -3.99 -18.84 -17.03
CA HIS A 306 -2.70 -19.59 -17.09
C HIS A 306 -2.87 -21.10 -17.19
N HIS A 307 -4.08 -21.62 -17.04
CA HIS A 307 -4.37 -23.03 -17.19
C HIS A 307 -5.38 -23.27 -18.30
N SER A 308 -5.10 -24.21 -19.18
CA SER A 308 -6.02 -24.63 -20.24
C SER A 308 -7.22 -25.41 -19.67
N SER A 309 -8.26 -25.61 -20.46
CA SER A 309 -9.42 -26.44 -20.07
C SER A 309 -9.08 -27.92 -19.91
N GLN A 310 -7.91 -28.37 -20.39
CA GLN A 310 -7.40 -29.72 -20.16
C GLN A 310 -6.70 -29.86 -18.81
N GLU A 311 -6.22 -28.74 -18.26
CA GLU A 311 -5.51 -28.71 -16.98
C GLU A 311 -6.44 -28.35 -15.83
N LEU A 312 -7.29 -27.34 -16.01
CA LEU A 312 -8.23 -26.83 -15.01
C LEU A 312 -9.67 -27.04 -15.50
N GLY A 313 -10.44 -27.84 -14.77
CA GLY A 313 -11.82 -28.16 -15.09
C GLY A 313 -12.84 -27.23 -14.45
N GLN A 314 -12.59 -26.82 -13.20
CA GLN A 314 -13.45 -25.91 -12.46
C GLN A 314 -12.64 -25.10 -11.45
N LEU A 315 -12.98 -23.83 -11.33
CA LEU A 315 -12.41 -22.86 -10.43
C LEU A 315 -13.53 -22.16 -9.66
N ASP A 316 -13.71 -22.57 -8.42
CA ASP A 316 -14.70 -22.02 -7.50
C ASP A 316 -14.10 -20.82 -6.75
N ALA A 317 -14.56 -19.61 -7.04
CA ALA A 317 -14.19 -18.39 -6.34
C ALA A 317 -15.26 -18.05 -5.31
N VAL A 318 -14.93 -18.13 -4.02
CA VAL A 318 -15.88 -18.00 -2.91
C VAL A 318 -15.62 -16.69 -2.17
N GLU A 319 -16.63 -15.82 -2.14
CA GLU A 319 -16.57 -14.50 -1.52
C GLU A 319 -17.93 -14.19 -0.88
N PRO A 320 -18.03 -14.08 0.45
CA PRO A 320 -19.32 -13.88 1.13
C PRO A 320 -19.94 -12.49 0.89
N SER A 321 -19.15 -11.48 0.55
CA SER A 321 -19.66 -10.11 0.37
C SER A 321 -20.24 -9.89 -1.03
N SER A 322 -21.55 -9.64 -1.09
CA SER A 322 -22.24 -9.24 -2.33
C SER A 322 -21.65 -7.97 -2.95
N GLN A 323 -21.21 -7.04 -2.10
CA GLN A 323 -20.56 -5.80 -2.50
C GLN A 323 -19.20 -6.08 -3.16
N VAL A 324 -18.37 -6.93 -2.55
CA VAL A 324 -17.07 -7.30 -3.13
C VAL A 324 -17.25 -8.05 -4.45
N ASN A 325 -18.22 -8.97 -4.53
CA ASN A 325 -18.57 -9.65 -5.78
C ASN A 325 -19.02 -8.67 -6.88
N SER A 326 -19.88 -7.70 -6.52
CA SER A 326 -20.33 -6.66 -7.46
C SER A 326 -19.16 -5.80 -7.96
N ILE A 327 -18.21 -5.45 -7.08
CA ILE A 327 -17.00 -4.71 -7.43
C ILE A 327 -16.09 -5.53 -8.33
N ALA A 328 -15.88 -6.82 -8.02
CA ALA A 328 -15.07 -7.70 -8.85
C ALA A 328 -15.64 -7.79 -10.28
N GLN A 329 -16.97 -7.92 -10.40
CA GLN A 329 -17.70 -7.93 -11.67
C GLN A 329 -17.59 -6.61 -12.43
N ARG A 330 -17.72 -5.47 -11.75
CA ARG A 330 -17.73 -4.14 -12.37
C ARG A 330 -16.33 -3.61 -12.68
N CYS A 331 -15.35 -3.89 -11.83
CA CYS A 331 -14.07 -3.20 -11.81
C CYS A 331 -12.86 -4.07 -12.13
N PHE A 332 -12.97 -5.41 -12.10
CA PHE A 332 -11.82 -6.32 -12.23
C PHE A 332 -11.94 -7.34 -13.37
N GLY A 333 -12.95 -7.22 -14.24
CA GLY A 333 -13.13 -8.08 -15.40
C GLY A 333 -13.82 -9.42 -15.12
N VAL A 334 -14.38 -9.61 -13.91
CA VAL A 334 -15.04 -10.87 -13.57
C VAL A 334 -16.29 -11.10 -14.42
N ASN A 335 -17.09 -10.06 -14.70
CA ASN A 335 -18.31 -10.20 -15.50
C ASN A 335 -18.02 -10.72 -16.92
N ALA A 336 -16.99 -10.18 -17.56
CA ALA A 336 -16.56 -10.65 -18.88
C ALA A 336 -16.00 -12.07 -18.82
N ALA A 337 -15.26 -12.41 -17.75
CA ALA A 337 -14.68 -13.74 -17.57
C ALA A 337 -15.73 -14.83 -17.39
N VAL A 338 -16.72 -14.65 -16.52
CA VAL A 338 -17.77 -15.67 -16.27
C VAL A 338 -18.66 -15.92 -17.48
N GLN A 339 -18.83 -14.92 -18.35
CA GLN A 339 -19.58 -15.08 -19.60
C GLN A 339 -18.78 -15.83 -20.67
N ARG A 340 -17.45 -15.68 -20.65
CA ARG A 340 -16.55 -16.27 -21.65
C ARG A 340 -16.11 -17.69 -21.29
N ASP A 341 -15.96 -17.99 -20.00
CA ASP A 341 -15.34 -19.22 -19.53
C ASP A 341 -16.15 -19.86 -18.40
N SER A 342 -16.80 -20.99 -18.71
CA SER A 342 -17.66 -21.71 -17.78
C SER A 342 -16.91 -22.37 -16.63
N ARG A 343 -15.58 -22.39 -16.66
CA ARG A 343 -14.77 -22.98 -15.58
C ARG A 343 -14.79 -22.11 -14.32
N LEU A 344 -14.97 -20.79 -14.45
CA LEU A 344 -15.03 -19.87 -13.31
C LEU A 344 -16.45 -19.82 -12.75
N VAL A 345 -16.61 -20.18 -11.48
CA VAL A 345 -17.88 -20.11 -10.77
C VAL A 345 -17.72 -19.22 -9.54
N ILE A 346 -18.56 -18.20 -9.43
CA ILE A 346 -18.56 -17.28 -8.27
C ILE A 346 -19.61 -17.74 -7.27
N HIS A 347 -19.23 -17.85 -6.00
CA HIS A 347 -20.10 -18.25 -4.90
C HIS A 347 -20.19 -17.14 -3.85
N GLU A 348 -21.37 -16.55 -3.71
CA GLU A 348 -21.67 -15.57 -2.65
C GLU A 348 -22.08 -16.29 -1.36
N LYS A 349 -21.09 -16.76 -0.59
CA LYS A 349 -21.30 -17.44 0.69
C LYS A 349 -20.01 -17.49 1.53
N MET A 350 -20.17 -17.82 2.81
CA MET A 350 -19.03 -18.10 3.69
C MET A 350 -18.25 -19.33 3.20
N GLY A 351 -16.94 -19.33 3.41
CA GLY A 351 -16.08 -20.43 2.98
C GLY A 351 -16.45 -21.76 3.65
N GLU A 352 -16.76 -21.72 4.94
CA GLU A 352 -17.24 -22.86 5.73
C GLU A 352 -18.53 -23.44 5.12
N ALA A 353 -19.50 -22.58 4.82
CA ALA A 353 -20.76 -22.98 4.22
C ALA A 353 -20.56 -23.61 2.83
N PHE A 354 -19.64 -23.07 2.02
CA PHE A 354 -19.28 -23.66 0.72
C PHE A 354 -18.72 -25.08 0.86
N LEU A 355 -17.85 -25.32 1.84
CA LEU A 355 -17.28 -26.64 2.08
C LEU A 355 -18.33 -27.62 2.65
N ASP A 356 -19.19 -27.17 3.57
CA ASP A 356 -20.22 -28.02 4.18
C ASP A 356 -21.30 -28.47 3.19
N GLU A 357 -21.57 -27.68 2.14
CA GLU A 357 -22.50 -28.04 1.06
C GLU A 357 -21.94 -29.11 0.10
N GLN A 358 -20.64 -29.42 0.15
CA GLN A 358 -20.07 -30.46 -0.70
C GLN A 358 -20.45 -31.85 -0.15
N GLU A 359 -21.44 -32.49 -0.79
CA GLU A 359 -21.94 -33.83 -0.43
C GLU A 359 -20.94 -34.95 -0.75
N GLU A 360 -20.12 -34.75 -1.78
CA GLU A 360 -19.12 -35.72 -2.23
C GLU A 360 -17.75 -35.45 -1.58
N ASP A 361 -17.09 -36.52 -1.14
CA ASP A 361 -15.70 -36.49 -0.67
C ASP A 361 -14.73 -36.44 -1.86
N ALA A 362 -13.50 -35.95 -1.61
CA ALA A 362 -12.42 -35.96 -2.61
C ALA A 362 -12.81 -35.30 -3.95
N VAL A 363 -13.41 -34.11 -3.90
CA VAL A 363 -13.85 -33.34 -5.07
C VAL A 363 -12.89 -32.21 -5.49
N LEU A 364 -11.98 -31.80 -4.61
CA LEU A 364 -11.02 -30.72 -4.86
C LEU A 364 -9.60 -31.27 -5.01
N ASP A 365 -8.87 -30.82 -6.02
CA ASP A 365 -7.42 -31.02 -6.12
C ASP A 365 -6.66 -30.01 -5.27
N MET A 366 -7.18 -28.79 -5.17
CA MET A 366 -6.58 -27.73 -4.38
C MET A 366 -7.64 -26.85 -3.70
N LEU A 367 -7.40 -26.54 -2.43
CA LEU A 367 -8.17 -25.58 -1.65
C LEU A 367 -7.25 -24.44 -1.20
N VAL A 368 -7.48 -23.25 -1.71
CA VAL A 368 -6.78 -22.02 -1.31
C VAL A 368 -7.63 -21.26 -0.30
N ILE A 369 -7.04 -20.85 0.81
CA ILE A 369 -7.68 -20.07 1.86
C ILE A 369 -6.97 -18.72 1.93
N ASP A 370 -7.53 -17.73 1.22
CA ASP A 370 -7.06 -16.35 1.10
C ASP A 370 -8.03 -15.41 1.86
N VAL A 371 -8.33 -15.74 3.12
CA VAL A 371 -9.35 -15.04 3.92
C VAL A 371 -8.69 -14.18 4.98
N GLU A 372 -9.08 -12.92 5.10
CA GLU A 372 -8.60 -11.99 6.12
C GLU A 372 -9.71 -11.73 7.16
N ALA A 373 -9.38 -11.81 8.45
CA ALA A 373 -10.35 -11.72 9.54
C ALA A 373 -10.72 -10.28 9.95
N GLY A 374 -10.08 -9.26 9.39
CA GLY A 374 -10.23 -7.84 9.73
C GLY A 374 -9.55 -7.45 11.04
N GLU A 375 -9.76 -8.25 12.09
CA GLU A 375 -9.18 -8.06 13.42
C GLU A 375 -8.15 -9.16 13.74
N SER A 376 -7.02 -8.77 14.35
CA SER A 376 -6.04 -9.73 14.81
C SER A 376 -6.51 -10.37 16.12
N CYS A 377 -6.67 -11.69 16.13
CA CYS A 377 -6.90 -12.48 17.33
C CYS A 377 -5.62 -13.26 17.66
N ASP A 378 -5.07 -13.06 18.87
CA ASP A 378 -3.81 -13.68 19.33
C ASP A 378 -2.61 -13.52 18.36
N GLY A 379 -2.58 -12.42 17.61
CA GLY A 379 -1.51 -12.11 16.65
C GLY A 379 -1.71 -12.71 15.25
N VAL A 380 -2.78 -13.46 15.03
CA VAL A 380 -3.18 -13.99 13.71
C VAL A 380 -4.27 -13.09 13.12
N ARG A 381 -4.10 -12.66 11.88
CA ARG A 381 -5.09 -11.83 11.14
C ARG A 381 -5.66 -12.56 9.92
N ALA A 382 -4.92 -13.50 9.37
CA ALA A 382 -5.33 -14.35 8.28
C ALA A 382 -4.78 -15.77 8.50
N PRO A 383 -5.59 -16.83 8.31
CA PRO A 383 -7.05 -16.79 8.18
C PRO A 383 -7.77 -16.53 9.52
N PRO A 384 -9.10 -16.35 9.53
CA PRO A 384 -9.90 -16.36 10.76
C PRO A 384 -9.65 -17.64 11.57
N LEU A 385 -9.64 -17.55 12.91
CA LEU A 385 -9.37 -18.70 13.78
C LEU A 385 -10.31 -19.89 13.54
N GLY A 386 -11.57 -19.64 13.16
CA GLY A 386 -12.52 -20.70 12.80
C GLY A 386 -12.05 -21.58 11.64
N MET A 387 -11.24 -21.04 10.73
CA MET A 387 -10.64 -21.80 9.62
C MET A 387 -9.37 -22.56 10.03
N LEU A 388 -8.95 -22.45 11.28
CA LEU A 388 -7.86 -23.22 11.89
C LEU A 388 -8.37 -24.27 12.87
N ASP A 389 -9.66 -24.27 13.16
CA ASP A 389 -10.27 -25.24 14.07
C ASP A 389 -10.28 -26.64 13.46
N SER A 390 -10.22 -27.64 14.35
CA SER A 390 -10.16 -29.04 13.97
C SER A 390 -11.28 -29.41 13.00
N ASP A 391 -12.51 -28.98 13.25
CA ASP A 391 -13.67 -29.36 12.44
C ASP A 391 -13.55 -28.84 11.00
N PHE A 392 -13.15 -27.58 10.83
CA PHE A 392 -12.90 -27.00 9.52
C PHE A 392 -11.78 -27.75 8.78
N LEU A 393 -10.66 -28.01 9.46
CA LEU A 393 -9.53 -28.74 8.87
C LEU A 393 -9.90 -30.18 8.47
N HIS A 394 -10.77 -30.84 9.23
CA HIS A 394 -11.28 -32.17 8.88
C HIS A 394 -12.18 -32.11 7.65
N THR A 395 -13.09 -31.14 7.56
CA THR A 395 -13.92 -30.92 6.36
C THR A 395 -13.06 -30.60 5.14
N ALA A 396 -12.12 -29.66 5.24
CA ALA A 396 -11.18 -29.32 4.17
C ALA A 396 -10.41 -30.57 3.67
N LYS A 397 -9.88 -31.37 4.59
CA LYS A 397 -9.16 -32.61 4.27
C LYS A 397 -10.06 -33.65 3.60
N ARG A 398 -11.32 -33.80 4.05
CA ARG A 398 -12.30 -34.73 3.47
C ARG A 398 -12.55 -34.42 1.98
N LEU A 399 -12.59 -33.14 1.63
CA LEU A 399 -12.88 -32.68 0.28
C LEU A 399 -11.67 -32.75 -0.66
N LEU A 400 -10.46 -32.86 -0.14
CA LEU A 400 -9.26 -33.02 -0.95
C LEU A 400 -9.12 -34.46 -1.45
N VAL A 401 -8.86 -34.59 -2.76
CA VAL A 401 -8.43 -35.86 -3.35
C VAL A 401 -7.15 -36.37 -2.69
N PRO A 402 -6.85 -37.68 -2.76
CA PRO A 402 -5.53 -38.18 -2.41
C PRO A 402 -4.43 -37.43 -3.17
N GLY A 403 -3.47 -36.87 -2.42
CA GLY A 403 -2.39 -36.03 -2.96
C GLY A 403 -2.81 -34.62 -3.38
N GLY A 404 -4.02 -34.18 -3.03
CA GLY A 404 -4.44 -32.78 -3.13
C GLY A 404 -3.82 -31.90 -2.05
N PHE A 405 -3.84 -30.58 -2.24
CA PHE A 405 -3.24 -29.61 -1.34
C PHE A 405 -4.25 -28.62 -0.78
N SER A 406 -4.09 -28.25 0.50
CA SER A 406 -4.67 -27.03 1.04
C SER A 406 -3.56 -26.06 1.36
N GLN A 407 -3.74 -24.80 0.97
CA GLN A 407 -2.80 -23.72 1.23
C GLN A 407 -3.52 -22.57 1.92
N LEU A 408 -2.96 -22.12 3.03
CA LEU A 408 -3.44 -20.98 3.81
C LEU A 408 -2.51 -19.78 3.54
N MET A 409 -3.10 -18.58 3.48
CA MET A 409 -2.38 -17.30 3.45
C MET A 409 -1.63 -17.04 4.75
#